data_AF-A0A928PJQ4-F1
#
_entry.id   AF-A0A928PJQ4-F1
#
_cell.length_a   1.000
_cell.length_b   1.000
_cell.length_c   1.000
_cell.angle_alpha   90.00
_cell.angle_beta   90.00
_cell.angle_gamma   90.00
#
_symmetry.space_group_name_H-M   'P 1'
#
loop_
_entity.id
_entity.type
_entity.pdbx_description
1 polymer ?
#
loop_
_entity_poly.entity_id
_entity_poly.type
_entity_poly.pdbx_seq_one_letter_code
_entity_poly.pdbx_strand_id
1 'polypeptide(L)'
;MEMQKTFKNKQVLETRYKNSRANLLLVVVFSLINIILLITNSNTYFLFSAYIPYGLVDIGMLLCGKYPAEYYGEEFSSMQFMGASAFAVFVAVAFVLVALYFLSWLFSKKHKIGWMIFALVFFVIDTVAMLLILEIKSESIIDIVFHVWVIVSLILGINACSKLKKIPTEINNGNEINQAEDGVLELTESVALRIADSDVKARVLIESEVLGHCVVYRRVKKTNELVIDSYVYDEIEILVECAHSLEARIDGHLIVVGFDGVSHSYLSVDGEIVAKKLRLI
;
A
#
# COMPACT_ATOMS: atom_id res chain seq x y z
N MET A 1 -19.16 -12.59 16.30
CA MET A 1 -19.05 -13.17 14.94
C MET A 1 -18.96 -12.09 13.85
N GLU A 2 -19.76 -11.02 13.92
CA GLU A 2 -19.77 -9.93 12.95
C GLU A 2 -18.47 -9.08 12.94
N MET A 3 -17.95 -8.76 14.12
CA MET A 3 -16.69 -8.01 14.28
C MET A 3 -15.48 -8.72 13.65
N GLN A 4 -15.34 -10.04 13.86
CA GLN A 4 -14.29 -10.87 13.22
C GLN A 4 -14.41 -10.89 11.68
N LYS A 5 -15.64 -10.90 11.15
CA LYS A 5 -15.90 -10.83 9.71
C LYS A 5 -15.47 -9.47 9.15
N THR A 6 -15.74 -8.39 9.88
CA THR A 6 -15.32 -7.02 9.52
C THR A 6 -13.80 -6.86 9.54
N PHE A 7 -13.10 -7.37 10.56
CA PHE A 7 -11.64 -7.36 10.60
C PHE A 7 -11.01 -8.15 9.46
N LYS A 8 -11.50 -9.36 9.18
CA LYS A 8 -11.04 -10.18 8.06
C LYS A 8 -11.26 -9.48 6.71
N ASN A 9 -12.41 -8.83 6.53
CA ASN A 9 -12.70 -8.04 5.33
C ASN A 9 -11.75 -6.84 5.19
N LYS A 10 -11.46 -6.12 6.28
CA LYS A 10 -10.50 -5.01 6.27
C LYS A 10 -9.11 -5.47 5.83
N GLN A 11 -8.59 -6.57 6.38
CA GLN A 11 -7.29 -7.13 6.00
C GLN A 11 -7.22 -7.53 4.51
N VAL A 12 -8.29 -8.12 3.97
CA VAL A 12 -8.37 -8.48 2.55
C VAL A 12 -8.31 -7.22 1.67
N LEU A 13 -9.02 -6.16 2.06
CA LEU A 13 -9.01 -4.89 1.31
C LEU A 13 -7.64 -4.19 1.40
N GLU A 14 -6.99 -4.21 2.56
CA GLU A 14 -5.63 -3.66 2.72
C GLU A 14 -4.62 -4.40 1.87
N THR A 15 -4.72 -5.73 1.83
CA THR A 15 -3.88 -6.59 0.98
C THR A 15 -4.08 -6.27 -0.50
N ARG A 16 -5.33 -6.13 -0.96
CA ARG A 16 -5.63 -5.75 -2.34
C ARG A 16 -5.05 -4.39 -2.70
N TYR A 17 -5.17 -3.41 -1.81
CA TYR A 17 -4.58 -2.09 -2.00
C TYR A 17 -3.05 -2.14 -2.08
N LYS A 18 -2.42 -2.89 -1.17
CA LYS A 18 -0.97 -3.09 -1.14
C LYS A 18 -0.47 -3.76 -2.42
N ASN A 19 -1.14 -4.82 -2.87
CA ASN A 19 -0.79 -5.53 -4.10
C ASN A 19 -0.94 -4.63 -5.33
N SER A 20 -2.00 -3.84 -5.41
CA SER A 20 -2.19 -2.86 -6.47
C SER A 20 -1.04 -1.83 -6.54
N ARG A 21 -0.61 -1.31 -5.38
CA ARG A 21 0.56 -0.42 -5.31
C ARG A 21 1.86 -1.14 -5.68
N ALA A 22 2.02 -2.41 -5.31
CA ALA A 22 3.19 -3.20 -5.67
C ALA A 22 3.23 -3.43 -7.20
N ASN A 23 2.10 -3.73 -7.83
CA ASN A 23 2.00 -3.87 -9.28
C ASN A 23 2.33 -2.57 -10.01
N LEU A 24 1.87 -1.42 -9.52
CA LEU A 24 2.25 -0.12 -10.07
C LEU A 24 3.77 0.12 -9.97
N LEU A 25 4.38 -0.22 -8.83
CA LEU A 25 5.84 -0.12 -8.68
C LEU A 25 6.58 -1.06 -9.62
N LEU A 26 6.05 -2.26 -9.82
CA LEU A 26 6.60 -3.24 -10.76
C LEU A 26 6.64 -2.64 -12.17
N VAL A 27 5.55 -2.01 -12.62
CA VAL A 27 5.52 -1.29 -13.90
C VAL A 27 6.60 -0.22 -13.99
N VAL A 28 6.76 0.60 -12.95
CA VAL A 28 7.80 1.64 -12.91
C VAL A 28 9.20 1.03 -13.06
N VAL A 29 9.50 0.00 -12.27
CA VAL A 29 10.82 -0.63 -12.25
C VAL A 29 11.16 -1.26 -13.60
N PHE A 30 10.25 -2.06 -14.17
CA PHE A 30 10.49 -2.71 -15.45
C PHE A 30 10.53 -1.70 -16.61
N SER A 31 9.76 -0.62 -16.56
CA SER A 31 9.88 0.47 -17.54
C SER A 31 11.25 1.13 -17.50
N LEU A 32 11.78 1.42 -16.31
CA LEU A 32 13.13 1.97 -16.16
C LEU A 32 14.20 1.00 -16.69
N ILE A 33 14.09 -0.28 -16.34
CA ILE A 33 15.03 -1.30 -16.80
C ILE A 33 15.00 -1.39 -18.33
N ASN A 34 13.82 -1.45 -18.94
CA ASN A 34 13.71 -1.54 -20.40
C ASN A 34 14.27 -0.30 -21.11
N ILE A 35 14.03 0.90 -20.59
CA ILE A 35 14.63 2.12 -21.13
C ILE A 35 16.16 2.04 -21.05
N ILE A 36 16.71 1.62 -19.91
CA ILE A 36 18.17 1.49 -19.73
C ILE A 36 18.74 0.43 -20.69
N LEU A 37 18.09 -0.73 -20.80
CA LEU A 37 18.49 -1.79 -21.72
C LEU A 37 18.49 -1.30 -23.17
N LEU A 38 17.44 -0.58 -23.56
CA LEU A 38 17.31 -0.05 -24.91
C LEU A 38 18.41 0.97 -25.24
N ILE A 39 18.67 1.96 -24.37
CA ILE A 39 19.76 2.93 -24.62
C ILE A 39 21.16 2.31 -24.57
N THR A 40 21.30 1.14 -23.93
CA THR A 40 22.54 0.34 -23.93
C THR A 40 22.62 -0.63 -25.12
N ASN A 41 21.69 -0.53 -26.08
CA ASN A 41 21.61 -1.39 -27.26
C ASN A 41 21.43 -2.89 -26.94
N SER A 42 20.74 -3.21 -25.86
CA SER A 42 20.39 -4.59 -25.52
C SER A 42 19.23 -5.07 -26.39
N ASN A 43 19.30 -6.33 -26.85
CA ASN A 43 18.19 -7.00 -27.53
C ASN A 43 17.23 -7.71 -26.54
N THR A 44 17.28 -7.36 -25.26
CA THR A 44 16.39 -7.93 -24.23
C THR A 44 15.30 -6.93 -23.88
N TYR A 45 14.07 -7.43 -23.79
CA TYR A 45 12.91 -6.67 -23.31
C TYR A 45 12.22 -7.45 -22.19
N PHE A 46 12.01 -6.79 -21.05
CA PHE A 46 11.20 -7.34 -19.97
C PHE A 46 9.74 -6.95 -20.15
N LEU A 47 8.86 -7.88 -19.84
CA LEU A 47 7.42 -7.64 -19.80
C LEU A 47 7.09 -6.71 -18.62
N PHE A 48 5.86 -6.19 -18.56
CA PHE A 48 5.39 -5.27 -17.51
C PHE A 48 5.99 -3.85 -17.55
N SER A 49 6.20 -3.31 -18.74
CA SER A 49 6.60 -1.91 -18.94
C SER A 49 5.41 -1.07 -19.42
N ALA A 50 5.44 0.23 -19.12
CA ALA A 50 4.60 1.20 -19.82
C ALA A 50 5.10 1.33 -21.27
N TYR A 51 4.16 1.43 -22.20
CA TYR A 51 4.43 1.44 -23.63
C TYR A 51 5.00 2.77 -24.10
N ILE A 52 4.36 3.90 -23.78
CA ILE A 52 4.74 5.23 -24.30
C ILE A 52 6.16 5.60 -23.89
N PRO A 53 6.60 5.45 -22.63
CA PRO A 53 7.96 5.82 -22.24
C PRO A 53 9.03 5.02 -23.00
N TYR A 54 8.82 3.72 -23.18
CA TYR A 54 9.71 2.87 -23.96
C TYR A 54 9.69 3.26 -25.44
N GLY A 55 8.49 3.37 -26.03
CA GLY A 55 8.29 3.72 -27.44
C GLY A 55 8.84 5.10 -27.81
N LEU A 56 8.84 6.06 -26.88
CA LEU A 56 9.48 7.37 -27.10
C LEU A 56 10.99 7.25 -27.28
N VAL A 57 11.66 6.43 -26.46
CA VAL A 57 13.10 6.20 -26.58
C VAL A 57 13.39 5.45 -27.86
N ASP A 58 12.58 4.44 -28.17
CA ASP A 58 12.69 3.63 -29.37
C ASP A 58 12.56 4.48 -30.65
N ILE A 59 11.47 5.25 -30.78
CA ILE A 59 11.31 6.22 -31.87
C ILE A 59 12.44 7.25 -31.87
N GLY A 60 12.88 7.72 -30.70
CA GLY A 60 14.00 8.65 -30.59
C GLY A 60 15.31 8.06 -31.14
N MET A 61 15.58 6.78 -30.92
CA MET A 61 16.74 6.09 -31.48
C MET A 61 16.62 5.99 -33.00
N LEU A 62 15.44 5.67 -33.52
CA LEU A 62 15.19 5.59 -34.96
C LEU A 62 15.37 6.95 -35.63
N LEU A 63 14.72 8.01 -35.12
CA LEU A 63 14.76 9.34 -35.74
C LEU A 63 16.15 10.00 -35.67
N CYS A 64 16.99 9.59 -34.72
CA CYS A 64 18.32 10.17 -34.51
C CYS A 64 19.46 9.29 -35.05
N GLY A 65 19.17 8.24 -35.82
CA GLY A 65 20.19 7.35 -36.40
C GLY A 65 21.00 6.59 -35.36
N LYS A 66 20.36 6.14 -34.27
CA LYS A 66 21.00 5.41 -33.15
C LYS A 66 20.60 3.95 -33.07
N TYR A 67 19.78 3.46 -34.00
CA TYR A 67 19.45 2.03 -34.09
C TYR A 67 20.71 1.21 -34.38
N PRO A 68 20.99 0.11 -33.64
CA PRO A 68 22.14 -0.74 -33.92
C PRO A 68 21.93 -1.56 -35.21
N ALA A 69 22.83 -1.40 -36.17
CA ALA A 69 22.75 -2.10 -37.47
C ALA A 69 22.81 -3.62 -37.33
N GLU A 70 23.47 -4.12 -36.28
CA GLU A 70 23.58 -5.56 -35.98
C GLU A 70 22.21 -6.24 -35.79
N TYR A 71 21.24 -5.55 -35.19
CA TYR A 71 19.93 -6.13 -34.87
C TYR A 71 18.84 -5.73 -35.86
N TYR A 72 18.91 -4.52 -36.40
CA TYR A 72 17.82 -3.94 -37.18
C TYR A 72 18.18 -3.72 -38.66
N GLY A 73 19.45 -3.94 -39.04
CA GLY A 73 19.93 -3.74 -40.41
C GLY A 73 20.20 -2.27 -40.77
N GLU A 74 20.98 -2.09 -41.84
CA GLU A 74 21.44 -0.76 -42.30
C GLU A 74 20.28 0.17 -42.72
N GLU A 75 19.15 -0.37 -43.16
CA GLU A 75 17.98 0.41 -43.58
C GLU A 75 17.41 1.27 -42.43
N PHE A 76 17.22 0.67 -41.25
CA PHE A 76 16.73 1.38 -40.07
C PHE A 76 17.82 2.20 -39.38
N SER A 77 19.06 1.71 -39.36
CA SER A 77 20.19 2.41 -38.73
C SER A 77 20.62 3.68 -39.49
N SER A 78 20.45 3.71 -40.81
CA SER A 78 20.73 4.88 -41.64
C SER A 78 19.60 5.91 -41.64
N MET A 79 18.44 5.58 -41.09
CA MET A 79 17.32 6.50 -40.93
C MET A 79 17.70 7.59 -39.92
N GLN A 80 17.81 8.83 -40.40
CA GLN A 80 18.11 9.98 -39.55
C GLN A 80 17.33 11.20 -40.02
N PHE A 81 16.31 11.57 -39.26
CA PHE A 81 15.48 12.74 -39.51
C PHE A 81 15.82 13.91 -38.57
N MET A 82 16.48 13.63 -37.45
CA MET A 82 16.84 14.60 -36.42
C MET A 82 18.34 14.54 -36.10
N GLY A 83 18.85 15.65 -35.54
CA GLY A 83 20.23 15.70 -35.03
C GLY A 83 20.41 14.80 -33.81
N ALA A 84 21.60 14.24 -33.62
CA ALA A 84 21.90 13.29 -32.54
C ALA A 84 21.63 13.85 -31.11
N SER A 85 21.66 15.18 -30.94
CA SER A 85 21.35 15.85 -29.67
C SER A 85 19.86 15.81 -29.31
N ALA A 86 18.96 15.66 -30.29
CA ALA A 86 17.52 15.55 -30.05
C ALA A 86 17.17 14.28 -29.28
N PHE A 87 17.99 13.22 -29.40
CA PHE A 87 17.81 11.97 -28.68
C PHE A 87 17.70 12.16 -27.15
N ALA A 88 18.49 13.08 -26.58
CA ALA A 88 18.45 13.37 -25.16
C ALA A 88 17.07 13.89 -24.70
N VAL A 89 16.34 14.58 -25.58
CA VAL A 89 14.98 15.07 -25.29
C VAL A 89 14.00 13.90 -25.18
N PHE A 90 14.04 12.94 -26.10
CA PHE A 90 13.19 11.74 -26.04
C PHE A 90 13.42 10.95 -24.74
N VAL A 91 14.70 10.73 -24.39
CA VAL A 91 15.08 10.07 -23.15
C VAL A 91 14.59 10.86 -21.93
N ALA A 92 14.80 12.17 -21.89
CA ALA A 92 14.34 13.01 -20.79
C ALA A 92 12.81 12.97 -20.61
N VAL A 93 12.05 13.06 -21.71
CA VAL A 93 10.58 12.96 -21.66
C VAL A 93 10.15 11.59 -21.17
N ALA A 94 10.77 10.50 -21.65
CA ALA A 94 10.46 9.16 -21.18
C ALA A 94 10.67 9.01 -19.65
N PHE A 95 11.79 9.50 -19.12
CA PHE A 95 12.04 9.50 -17.67
C PHE A 95 11.04 10.36 -16.89
N VAL A 96 10.60 11.49 -17.44
CA VAL A 96 9.54 12.31 -16.83
C VAL A 96 8.22 11.54 -16.73
N LEU A 97 7.82 10.84 -17.79
CA LEU A 97 6.58 10.03 -17.77
C LEU A 97 6.68 8.89 -16.76
N VAL A 98 7.81 8.19 -16.69
CA VAL A 98 8.04 7.15 -15.67
C VAL A 98 8.04 7.76 -14.26
N ALA A 99 8.61 8.95 -14.09
CA ALA A 99 8.57 9.67 -12.82
C ALA A 99 7.13 9.98 -12.40
N LEU A 100 6.22 10.34 -13.30
CA LEU A 100 4.80 10.54 -12.96
C LEU A 100 4.16 9.28 -12.36
N TYR A 101 4.44 8.10 -12.93
CA TYR A 101 4.01 6.82 -12.33
C TYR A 101 4.65 6.62 -10.95
N PHE A 102 5.95 6.87 -10.80
CA PHE A 102 6.63 6.78 -9.51
C PHE A 102 6.04 7.73 -8.45
N LEU A 103 5.76 8.98 -8.81
CA LEU A 103 5.12 9.97 -7.95
C LEU A 103 3.73 9.49 -7.52
N SER A 104 2.94 8.96 -8.46
CA SER A 104 1.63 8.40 -8.14
C SER A 104 1.71 7.22 -7.16
N TRP A 105 2.71 6.35 -7.32
CA TRP A 105 3.00 5.29 -6.37
C TRP A 105 3.46 5.81 -5.00
N LEU A 106 4.32 6.83 -4.98
CA LEU A 106 4.87 7.41 -3.76
C LEU A 106 3.79 8.10 -2.92
N PHE A 107 2.93 8.90 -3.57
CA PHE A 107 1.88 9.67 -2.92
C PHE A 107 0.59 8.90 -2.66
N SER A 108 0.41 7.71 -3.27
CA SER A 108 -0.70 6.80 -2.93
C SER A 108 -0.60 6.17 -1.54
N LYS A 109 0.47 6.42 -0.77
CA LYS A 109 0.54 6.02 0.66
C LYS A 109 -0.65 6.60 1.45
N LYS A 110 -0.97 5.98 2.59
CA LYS A 110 -2.07 6.42 3.49
C LYS A 110 -3.45 6.49 2.80
N HIS A 111 -3.76 5.54 1.92
CA HIS A 111 -5.08 5.41 1.28
C HIS A 111 -5.53 6.66 0.49
N LYS A 112 -4.59 7.40 -0.11
CA LYS A 112 -4.90 8.53 -0.98
C LYS A 112 -5.32 8.06 -2.38
N ILE A 113 -6.61 7.77 -2.52
CA ILE A 113 -7.23 7.21 -3.73
C ILE A 113 -6.98 8.03 -5.01
N GLY A 114 -6.89 9.36 -4.92
CA GLY A 114 -6.71 10.23 -6.09
C GLY A 114 -5.44 9.93 -6.90
N TRP A 115 -4.34 9.56 -6.24
CA TRP A 115 -3.10 9.20 -6.92
C TRP A 115 -3.18 7.86 -7.65
N MET A 116 -3.93 6.91 -7.11
CA MET A 116 -4.19 5.63 -7.80
C MET A 116 -5.11 5.82 -9.01
N ILE A 117 -6.10 6.72 -8.91
CA ILE A 117 -6.97 7.09 -10.04
C ILE A 117 -6.13 7.76 -11.14
N PHE A 118 -5.26 8.71 -10.78
CA PHE A 118 -4.33 9.33 -11.72
C PHE A 118 -3.47 8.28 -12.45
N ALA A 119 -2.87 7.34 -11.70
CA ALA A 119 -2.08 6.25 -12.27
C ALA A 119 -2.90 5.39 -13.23
N LEU A 120 -4.15 5.06 -12.87
CA LEU A 120 -5.06 4.29 -13.73
C LEU A 120 -5.36 5.03 -15.03
N VAL A 121 -5.76 6.30 -14.97
CA VAL A 121 -6.09 7.10 -16.17
C VAL A 121 -4.87 7.19 -17.08
N PHE A 122 -3.70 7.48 -16.50
CA PHE A 122 -2.47 7.60 -17.27
C PHE A 122 -2.07 6.27 -17.92
N PHE A 123 -2.20 5.16 -17.21
CA PHE A 123 -1.92 3.82 -17.73
C PHE A 123 -2.95 3.35 -18.79
N VAL A 124 -4.21 3.79 -18.69
CA VAL A 124 -5.22 3.54 -19.74
C VAL A 124 -4.86 4.30 -21.01
N ILE A 125 -4.43 5.56 -20.91
CA ILE A 125 -3.96 6.33 -22.09
C ILE A 125 -2.75 5.62 -22.73
N ASP A 126 -1.81 5.16 -21.92
CA ASP A 126 -0.66 4.37 -22.37
C ASP A 126 -1.07 3.10 -23.10
N THR A 127 -2.05 2.37 -22.56
CA THR A 127 -2.61 1.16 -23.17
C THR A 127 -3.34 1.46 -24.48
N VAL A 128 -4.11 2.54 -24.55
CA VAL A 128 -4.80 2.95 -25.78
C VAL A 128 -3.79 3.35 -26.86
N ALA A 129 -2.74 4.10 -26.49
CA ALA A 129 -1.67 4.45 -27.42
C ALA A 129 -0.97 3.20 -27.97
N MET A 130 -0.69 2.22 -27.11
CA MET A 130 -0.19 0.91 -27.54
C MET A 130 -1.13 0.27 -28.56
N LEU A 131 -2.43 0.16 -28.27
CA LEU A 131 -3.38 -0.48 -29.20
C LEU A 131 -3.56 0.26 -30.54
N LEU A 132 -3.33 1.57 -30.57
CA LEU A 132 -3.45 2.38 -31.78
C LEU A 132 -2.18 2.39 -32.64
N ILE A 133 -1.02 2.37 -32.01
CA ILE A 133 0.29 2.48 -32.69
C ILE A 133 0.82 1.09 -33.05
N LEU A 134 0.50 0.08 -32.25
CA LEU A 134 1.04 -1.26 -32.39
C LEU A 134 0.14 -2.10 -33.31
N GLU A 135 0.74 -2.69 -34.35
CA GLU A 135 0.07 -3.71 -35.15
C GLU A 135 -0.10 -4.97 -34.29
N ILE A 136 -1.33 -5.41 -34.07
CA ILE A 136 -1.62 -6.60 -33.25
C ILE A 136 -1.02 -7.84 -33.92
N LYS A 137 0.14 -8.28 -33.42
CA LYS A 137 0.86 -9.49 -33.84
C LYS A 137 0.95 -10.48 -32.68
N SER A 138 1.30 -11.72 -32.97
CA SER A 138 1.39 -12.80 -31.98
C SER A 138 2.32 -12.47 -30.81
N GLU A 139 3.39 -11.72 -31.08
CA GLU A 139 4.40 -11.30 -30.11
C GLU A 139 3.84 -10.30 -29.07
N SER A 140 2.84 -9.52 -29.47
CA SER A 140 2.26 -8.42 -28.68
C SER A 140 1.12 -8.87 -27.75
N ILE A 141 0.63 -10.10 -27.93
CA ILE A 141 -0.49 -10.64 -27.14
C ILE A 141 -0.14 -10.62 -25.65
N ILE A 142 1.11 -10.97 -25.32
CA ILE A 142 1.56 -11.05 -23.93
C ILE A 142 1.61 -9.66 -23.30
N ASP A 143 2.11 -8.65 -24.01
CA ASP A 143 2.10 -7.25 -23.54
C ASP A 143 0.68 -6.74 -23.28
N ILE A 144 -0.26 -7.04 -24.18
CA ILE A 144 -1.67 -6.65 -24.03
C ILE A 144 -2.28 -7.32 -22.78
N VAL A 145 -2.03 -8.61 -22.57
CA VAL A 145 -2.50 -9.33 -21.38
C VAL A 145 -1.97 -8.68 -20.11
N PHE A 146 -0.70 -8.28 -20.09
CA PHE A 146 -0.13 -7.60 -18.92
C PHE A 146 -0.71 -6.21 -18.69
N HIS A 147 -0.97 -5.42 -19.74
CA HIS A 147 -1.62 -4.13 -19.59
C HIS A 147 -3.05 -4.28 -19.02
N VAL A 148 -3.82 -5.24 -19.54
CA VAL A 148 -5.15 -5.56 -19.00
C VAL A 148 -5.06 -5.98 -17.53
N TRP A 149 -4.10 -6.83 -17.19
CA TRP A 149 -3.87 -7.27 -15.80
C TRP A 149 -3.53 -6.10 -14.87
N VAL A 150 -2.64 -5.19 -15.28
CA VAL A 150 -2.30 -4.00 -14.50
C VAL A 150 -3.54 -3.12 -14.30
N ILE A 151 -4.31 -2.83 -15.36
CA ILE A 151 -5.55 -2.04 -15.29
C ILE A 151 -6.52 -2.65 -14.27
N VAL A 152 -6.79 -3.95 -14.37
CA VAL A 152 -7.67 -4.66 -13.44
C VAL A 152 -7.12 -4.56 -12.01
N SER A 153 -5.81 -4.72 -11.81
CA SER A 153 -5.19 -4.61 -10.48
C SER A 153 -5.31 -3.20 -9.88
N LEU A 154 -5.22 -2.15 -10.70
CA LEU A 154 -5.42 -0.76 -10.29
C LEU A 154 -6.87 -0.50 -9.91
N ILE A 155 -7.84 -0.96 -10.72
CA ILE A 155 -9.27 -0.86 -10.42
C ILE A 155 -9.61 -1.57 -9.09
N LEU A 156 -9.10 -2.79 -8.89
CA LEU A 156 -9.29 -3.53 -7.65
C LEU A 156 -8.69 -2.81 -6.43
N GLY A 157 -7.52 -2.19 -6.58
CA GLY A 157 -6.90 -1.38 -5.54
C GLY A 157 -7.70 -0.14 -5.19
N ILE A 158 -8.20 0.61 -6.18
CA ILE A 158 -9.04 1.79 -5.99
C ILE A 158 -10.33 1.40 -5.27
N ASN A 159 -11.00 0.33 -5.71
CA ASN A 159 -12.21 -0.17 -5.07
C ASN A 159 -11.96 -0.62 -3.63
N ALA A 160 -10.84 -1.29 -3.37
CA ALA A 160 -10.48 -1.70 -2.03
C ALA A 160 -10.22 -0.50 -1.11
N CYS A 161 -9.52 0.52 -1.61
CA CYS A 161 -9.28 1.77 -0.89
C CYS A 161 -10.58 2.53 -0.59
N SER A 162 -11.51 2.56 -1.53
CA SER A 162 -12.82 3.21 -1.36
C SER A 162 -13.63 2.53 -0.24
N LYS A 163 -13.65 1.18 -0.23
CA LYS A 163 -14.29 0.41 0.84
C LYS A 163 -13.61 0.60 2.20
N LEU A 164 -12.28 0.63 2.24
CA LEU A 164 -11.53 0.87 3.48
C LEU A 164 -11.84 2.22 4.13
N LYS A 165 -12.14 3.26 3.35
CA LYS A 165 -12.55 4.56 3.89
C LYS A 165 -13.94 4.57 4.50
N LYS A 166 -14.81 3.61 4.14
CA LYS A 166 -16.18 3.52 4.65
C LYS A 166 -16.29 2.72 5.96
N ILE A 167 -15.37 1.78 6.21
CA ILE A 167 -15.34 0.97 7.44
C ILE A 167 -15.22 1.83 8.72
N PRO A 168 -14.39 2.91 8.78
CA PRO A 168 -14.37 3.82 9.91
C PRO A 168 -15.70 4.54 10.16
N THR A 169 -16.48 4.79 9.12
CA THR A 169 -17.77 5.50 9.19
C THR A 169 -18.91 4.58 9.60
N GLU A 170 -18.91 3.31 9.15
CA GLU A 170 -19.96 2.35 9.51
C GLU A 170 -19.86 1.85 10.96
N ILE A 171 -18.65 1.79 11.55
CA ILE A 171 -18.50 1.47 12.98
C ILE A 171 -19.10 2.58 13.85
N ASN A 172 -18.91 3.85 13.47
CA ASN A 172 -19.47 4.98 14.21
C ASN A 172 -20.98 5.13 13.97
N ASN A 173 -21.46 5.01 12.73
CA ASN A 173 -22.87 5.14 12.40
C ASN A 173 -23.70 3.93 12.87
N GLY A 174 -23.13 2.72 12.91
CA GLY A 174 -23.78 1.54 13.50
C GLY A 174 -23.99 1.68 15.00
N ASN A 175 -23.13 2.44 15.69
CA ASN A 175 -23.32 2.77 17.11
C ASN A 175 -24.37 3.86 17.31
N GLU A 176 -24.56 4.78 16.35
CA GLU A 176 -25.57 5.84 16.42
C GLU A 176 -26.98 5.34 16.07
N ILE A 177 -27.12 4.40 15.13
CA ILE A 177 -28.43 3.83 14.75
C ILE A 177 -28.98 2.91 15.85
N ASN A 178 -28.11 2.31 16.67
CA ASN A 178 -28.49 1.53 17.85
C ASN A 178 -28.72 2.39 19.12
N GLN A 179 -28.59 3.71 19.05
CA GLN A 179 -28.80 4.63 20.18
C GLN A 179 -30.14 5.40 20.13
N ALA A 180 -31.04 5.06 19.19
CA ALA A 180 -32.35 5.69 19.07
C ALA A 180 -33.51 4.86 19.68
N GLU A 181 -33.24 3.72 20.31
CA GLU A 181 -34.22 2.99 21.13
C GLU A 181 -33.80 3.03 22.61
N ASP A 182 -34.37 4.01 23.29
CA ASP A 182 -34.81 4.04 24.70
C ASP A 182 -33.95 3.30 25.77
N GLY A 183 -33.32 4.09 26.64
CA GLY A 183 -33.16 3.73 28.06
C GLY A 183 -31.80 3.17 28.52
N VAL A 184 -31.06 4.03 29.24
CA VAL A 184 -29.94 3.73 30.18
C VAL A 184 -28.60 3.32 29.54
N LEU A 185 -27.63 4.24 29.57
CA LEU A 185 -26.20 3.94 29.39
C LEU A 185 -25.72 3.07 30.55
N GLU A 186 -25.82 1.76 30.41
CA GLU A 186 -25.00 0.84 31.19
C GLU A 186 -23.55 0.98 30.70
N LEU A 187 -22.72 1.62 31.52
CA LEU A 187 -21.27 1.57 31.42
C LEU A 187 -20.83 0.13 31.78
N THR A 188 -20.98 -0.81 30.86
CA THR A 188 -20.54 -2.20 31.08
C THR A 188 -19.01 -2.27 31.08
N GLU A 189 -18.47 -2.67 32.24
CA GLU A 189 -17.08 -3.04 32.47
C GLU A 189 -16.61 -4.13 31.48
N SER A 190 -15.33 -4.08 31.09
CA SER A 190 -14.74 -5.14 30.27
C SER A 190 -14.56 -6.41 31.09
N VAL A 191 -14.83 -7.56 30.48
CA VAL A 191 -14.59 -8.88 31.10
C VAL A 191 -13.20 -9.36 30.73
N ALA A 192 -12.42 -9.80 31.71
CA ALA A 192 -11.11 -10.41 31.49
C ALA A 192 -11.22 -11.67 30.60
N LEU A 193 -10.35 -11.77 29.59
CA LEU A 193 -10.26 -12.93 28.70
C LEU A 193 -9.67 -14.14 29.42
N ARG A 194 -8.63 -13.90 30.23
CA ARG A 194 -7.90 -14.92 31.01
C ARG A 194 -6.92 -14.28 31.98
N ILE A 195 -6.39 -15.08 32.89
CA ILE A 195 -5.25 -14.70 33.71
C ILE A 195 -3.99 -14.63 32.81
N ALA A 196 -3.17 -13.61 33.03
CA ALA A 196 -1.90 -13.43 32.36
C ALA A 196 -0.89 -14.46 32.89
N ASP A 197 -0.29 -15.23 31.97
CA ASP A 197 0.79 -16.14 32.31
C ASP A 197 2.03 -15.32 32.72
N SER A 198 2.49 -15.52 33.97
CA SER A 198 3.65 -14.83 34.54
C SER A 198 4.98 -15.49 34.16
N ASP A 199 4.96 -16.78 33.81
CA ASP A 199 6.17 -17.58 33.59
C ASP A 199 6.64 -17.53 32.13
N VAL A 200 5.81 -16.97 31.25
CA VAL A 200 6.14 -16.80 29.84
C VAL A 200 7.01 -15.57 29.62
N LYS A 201 8.13 -15.79 28.92
CA LYS A 201 9.04 -14.70 28.48
C LYS A 201 8.29 -13.68 27.63
N ALA A 202 8.05 -12.51 28.19
CA ALA A 202 7.38 -11.38 27.54
C ALA A 202 8.32 -10.17 27.38
N ARG A 203 8.12 -9.38 26.32
CA ARG A 203 8.75 -8.06 26.16
C ARG A 203 7.76 -6.99 26.60
N VAL A 204 8.09 -6.23 27.65
CA VAL A 204 7.24 -5.13 28.13
C VAL A 204 7.40 -3.90 27.23
N LEU A 205 6.28 -3.49 26.64
CA LEU A 205 6.20 -2.39 25.68
C LEU A 205 5.77 -1.11 26.37
N ILE A 206 4.82 -1.17 27.30
CA ILE A 206 4.50 -0.11 28.27
C ILE A 206 4.13 -0.78 29.59
N GLU A 207 4.50 -0.15 30.69
CA GLU A 207 4.06 -0.49 32.04
C GLU A 207 3.84 0.83 32.77
N SER A 208 2.65 1.00 33.33
CA SER A 208 2.25 2.21 34.05
C SER A 208 1.17 1.88 35.06
N GLU A 209 1.19 2.57 36.19
CA GLU A 209 0.08 2.58 37.13
C GLU A 209 -0.89 3.70 36.73
N VAL A 210 -2.15 3.35 36.47
CA VAL A 210 -3.18 4.31 36.06
C VAL A 210 -4.48 3.96 36.74
N LEU A 211 -5.12 4.97 37.37
CA LEU A 211 -6.37 4.81 38.13
C LEU A 211 -6.30 3.72 39.22
N GLY A 212 -5.12 3.48 39.80
CA GLY A 212 -4.92 2.45 40.83
C GLY A 212 -4.73 1.03 40.27
N HIS A 213 -4.70 0.88 38.95
CA HIS A 213 -4.46 -0.40 38.28
C HIS A 213 -3.07 -0.45 37.65
N CYS A 214 -2.44 -1.62 37.71
CA CYS A 214 -1.18 -1.86 37.00
C CYS A 214 -1.49 -2.25 35.54
N VAL A 215 -1.28 -1.31 34.62
CA VAL A 215 -1.52 -1.49 33.19
C VAL A 215 -0.22 -1.87 32.48
N VAL A 216 -0.19 -3.07 31.91
CA VAL A 216 0.96 -3.64 31.22
C VAL A 216 0.58 -3.97 29.78
N TYR A 217 1.20 -3.27 28.84
CA TYR A 217 1.20 -3.62 27.43
C TYR A 217 2.45 -4.43 27.12
N ARG A 218 2.29 -5.71 26.77
CA ARG A 218 3.43 -6.63 26.58
C ARG A 218 3.28 -7.44 25.30
N ARG A 219 4.41 -7.93 24.79
CA ARG A 219 4.47 -8.86 23.66
C ARG A 219 4.92 -10.23 24.14
N VAL A 220 4.10 -11.24 23.89
CA VAL A 220 4.34 -12.66 24.16
C VAL A 220 4.38 -13.40 22.82
N LYS A 221 5.57 -13.86 22.39
CA LYS A 221 5.78 -14.46 21.06
C LYS A 221 5.26 -13.55 19.93
N LYS A 222 4.13 -13.90 19.31
CA LYS A 222 3.47 -13.16 18.22
C LYS A 222 2.28 -12.33 18.69
N THR A 223 1.93 -12.39 19.97
CA THR A 223 0.74 -11.77 20.53
C THR A 223 1.11 -10.54 21.34
N ASN A 224 0.43 -9.43 21.10
CA ASN A 224 0.46 -8.28 21.99
C ASN A 224 -0.75 -8.37 22.92
N GLU A 225 -0.55 -8.14 24.20
CA GLU A 225 -1.55 -8.28 25.26
C GLU A 225 -1.66 -6.97 26.04
N LEU A 226 -2.91 -6.59 26.36
CA LEU A 226 -3.24 -5.60 27.38
C LEU A 226 -3.56 -6.36 28.67
N VAL A 227 -2.66 -6.22 29.64
CA VAL A 227 -2.79 -6.83 30.96
C VAL A 227 -3.09 -5.76 31.98
N ILE A 228 -4.13 -5.96 32.80
CA ILE A 228 -4.50 -5.08 33.91
C ILE A 228 -4.64 -5.97 35.15
N ASP A 229 -3.87 -5.68 36.20
CA ASP A 229 -3.86 -6.44 37.46
C ASP A 229 -3.73 -7.96 37.30
N SER A 230 -2.84 -8.38 36.41
CA SER A 230 -2.59 -9.80 36.06
C SER A 230 -3.67 -10.48 35.22
N TYR A 231 -4.64 -9.74 34.69
CA TYR A 231 -5.65 -10.27 33.76
C TYR A 231 -5.46 -9.70 32.36
N VAL A 232 -5.54 -10.55 31.34
CA VAL A 232 -5.56 -10.12 29.94
C VAL A 232 -6.98 -9.69 29.58
N TYR A 233 -7.15 -8.43 29.17
CA TYR A 233 -8.45 -7.89 28.76
C TYR A 233 -8.60 -7.84 27.24
N ASP A 234 -7.50 -7.66 26.53
CA ASP A 234 -7.50 -7.64 25.08
C ASP A 234 -6.15 -8.14 24.55
N GLU A 235 -6.18 -8.82 23.41
CA GLU A 235 -4.99 -9.40 22.80
C GLU A 235 -5.10 -9.47 21.27
N ILE A 236 -3.95 -9.33 20.60
CA ILE A 236 -3.89 -9.41 19.14
C ILE A 236 -2.63 -10.15 18.68
N GLU A 237 -2.82 -11.17 17.85
CA GLU A 237 -1.71 -11.87 17.18
C GLU A 237 -1.26 -11.11 15.93
N ILE A 238 0.00 -10.66 15.92
CA ILE A 238 0.59 -9.81 14.88
C ILE A 238 1.94 -10.41 14.44
N LEU A 239 1.97 -10.91 13.20
CA LEU A 239 3.19 -11.45 12.58
C LEU A 239 4.21 -10.35 12.20
N VAL A 240 3.72 -9.19 11.76
CA VAL A 240 4.52 -8.03 11.34
C VAL A 240 3.96 -6.80 12.04
N GLU A 241 4.79 -6.07 12.80
CA GLU A 241 4.32 -4.91 13.58
C GLU A 241 3.69 -3.83 12.68
N CYS A 242 2.43 -3.52 12.94
CA CYS A 242 1.65 -2.45 12.31
C CYS A 242 0.86 -1.68 13.38
N ALA A 243 0.30 -0.53 13.03
CA ALA A 243 -0.52 0.25 13.95
C ALA A 243 -1.70 -0.58 14.48
N HIS A 244 -1.92 -0.54 15.79
CA HIS A 244 -3.02 -1.23 16.48
C HIS A 244 -3.26 -0.63 17.85
N SER A 245 -4.48 -0.83 18.37
CA SER A 245 -4.89 -0.55 19.74
C SER A 245 -5.46 -1.81 20.39
N LEU A 246 -5.36 -1.89 21.70
CA LEU A 246 -5.99 -2.86 22.59
C LEU A 246 -6.72 -2.06 23.69
N GLU A 247 -7.93 -2.47 24.04
CA GLU A 247 -8.85 -1.64 24.81
C GLU A 247 -9.49 -2.39 25.97
N ALA A 248 -9.66 -1.73 27.11
CA ALA A 248 -10.40 -2.24 28.26
C ALA A 248 -11.13 -1.10 28.97
N ARG A 249 -12.38 -1.33 29.38
CA ARG A 249 -13.11 -0.46 30.30
C ARG A 249 -12.97 -1.01 31.71
N ILE A 250 -12.36 -0.23 32.59
CA ILE A 250 -12.16 -0.54 34.01
C ILE A 250 -12.62 0.66 34.83
N ASP A 251 -13.49 0.43 35.81
CA ASP A 251 -14.04 1.45 36.71
C ASP A 251 -14.66 2.65 35.95
N GLY A 252 -15.36 2.35 34.85
CA GLY A 252 -15.98 3.34 33.97
C GLY A 252 -15.04 4.07 33.01
N HIS A 253 -13.72 3.87 33.12
CA HIS A 253 -12.70 4.53 32.31
C HIS A 253 -12.23 3.66 31.15
N LEU A 254 -12.07 4.26 29.96
CA LEU A 254 -11.55 3.57 28.78
C LEU A 254 -10.02 3.63 28.75
N ILE A 255 -9.37 2.49 29.00
CA ILE A 255 -7.93 2.30 28.90
C ILE A 255 -7.59 1.76 27.51
N VAL A 256 -6.69 2.43 26.80
CA VAL A 256 -6.24 2.04 25.47
C VAL A 256 -4.73 1.99 25.41
N VAL A 257 -4.16 0.87 24.98
CA VAL A 257 -2.72 0.73 24.69
C VAL A 257 -2.52 0.41 23.22
N GLY A 258 -1.39 0.80 22.64
CA GLY A 258 -1.19 0.53 21.22
C GLY A 258 0.18 0.89 20.69
N PHE A 259 0.33 0.70 19.38
CA PHE A 259 1.48 1.14 18.60
C PHE A 259 1.00 2.08 17.49
N ASP A 260 1.66 3.23 17.34
CA ASP A 260 1.27 4.29 16.39
C ASP A 260 1.56 3.95 14.91
N GLY A 261 2.25 2.83 14.64
CA GLY A 261 2.66 2.42 13.29
C GLY A 261 3.92 3.11 12.78
N VAL A 262 4.56 3.95 13.59
CA VAL A 262 5.74 4.74 13.23
C VAL A 262 6.90 4.42 14.16
N SER A 263 6.78 4.77 15.44
CA SER A 263 7.90 4.67 16.38
C SER A 263 7.52 4.64 17.86
N HIS A 264 6.24 4.79 18.24
CA HIS A 264 5.87 4.83 19.65
C HIS A 264 4.80 3.81 20.01
N SER A 265 5.02 3.12 21.13
CA SER A 265 3.90 2.59 21.91
C SER A 265 3.27 3.74 22.69
N TYR A 266 1.95 3.68 22.89
CA TYR A 266 1.22 4.64 23.70
C TYR A 266 0.23 3.94 24.63
N LEU A 267 -0.10 4.61 25.72
CA LEU A 267 -1.18 4.30 26.65
C LEU A 267 -2.00 5.58 26.83
N SER A 268 -3.31 5.48 26.67
CA SER A 268 -4.26 6.57 26.89
C SER A 268 -5.42 6.14 27.76
N VAL A 269 -5.94 7.08 28.53
CA VAL A 269 -7.16 6.93 29.32
C VAL A 269 -8.16 7.99 28.88
N ASP A 270 -9.38 7.56 28.54
CA ASP A 270 -10.46 8.43 28.04
C ASP A 270 -10.04 9.36 26.88
N GLY A 271 -9.10 8.89 26.05
CA GLY A 271 -8.56 9.62 24.90
C GLY A 271 -7.35 10.51 25.21
N GLU A 272 -6.94 10.67 26.47
CA GLU A 272 -5.74 11.42 26.84
C GLU A 272 -4.53 10.49 26.97
N ILE A 273 -3.40 10.82 26.32
CA ILE A 273 -2.20 9.99 26.35
C ILE A 273 -1.43 10.21 27.64
N VAL A 274 -1.41 9.18 28.50
CA VAL A 274 -0.75 9.20 29.81
C VAL A 274 0.66 8.61 29.77
N ALA A 275 0.98 7.73 28.81
CA ALA A 275 2.34 7.25 28.62
C ALA A 275 2.69 7.00 27.15
N LYS A 276 3.97 7.21 26.81
CA LYS A 276 4.54 6.87 25.50
C LYS A 276 5.92 6.26 25.68
N LYS A 277 6.26 5.26 24.85
CA LYS A 277 7.59 4.65 24.81
C LYS A 277 8.07 4.51 23.37
N LEU A 278 9.28 4.99 23.11
CA LEU A 278 9.94 4.80 21.81
C LEU A 278 10.21 3.31 21.56
N ARG A 279 9.89 2.86 20.35
CA ARG A 279 10.27 1.56 19.80
C ARG A 279 11.39 1.75 18.78
N LEU A 280 12.52 1.14 19.07
CA LEU A 280 13.53 0.84 18.06
C LEU A 280 13.03 -0.42 17.32
N ILE A 281 12.52 -0.21 16.11
CA ILE A 281 12.13 -1.28 15.16
C ILE A 281 13.35 -1.65 14.34
#